data_AF-A0A231P1V5-F1
#
_entry.id   AF-A0A231P1V5-F1
#
_cell.length_a   1.000
_cell.length_b   1.000
_cell.length_c   1.000
_cell.angle_alpha   90.00
_cell.angle_beta   90.00
_cell.angle_gamma   90.00
#
_symmetry.space_group_name_H-M   'P 1'
#
loop_
_entity.id
_entity.type
_entity.pdbx_description
1 polymer ?
#
loop_
_entity_poly.entity_id
_entity_poly.type
_entity_poly.pdbx_seq_one_letter_code
_entity_poly.pdbx_strand_id
1 'polypeptide(L)'
;MDFLPFPLASLLAGAFITLLCFVLMLNVFGLPANWVMLGLVALWKMAHPASESMTAWFWVMMVGLALVGEALELGMQIVKAKRYGSSSSGTFAGMIGAIAGAILLAPLFFGLGALIGAVAGAWIGCFVMEMAKGRPLRESLDAAFGAMVGRFLGTVCKCGIGGAMLALAASRIWPKPPTGGGLTPDEPLQLVMALAGGFC
;
A
#
# COMPACT_ATOMS: atom_id res chain seq x y z
N MET A 1 21.09 -12.23 14.15
CA MET A 1 19.81 -12.93 14.44
C MET A 1 19.96 -13.78 15.71
N ASP A 2 20.89 -13.41 16.60
CA ASP A 2 21.52 -14.36 17.52
C ASP A 2 21.06 -14.22 18.98
N PHE A 3 20.09 -13.34 19.25
CA PHE A 3 19.66 -12.99 20.61
C PHE A 3 18.16 -13.17 20.89
N LEU A 4 17.35 -13.58 19.91
CA LEU A 4 15.92 -13.82 20.12
C LEU A 4 15.54 -15.24 19.72
N PRO A 5 14.73 -15.96 20.51
CA PRO A 5 14.25 -17.29 20.13
C PRO A 5 13.47 -17.18 18.81
N PHE A 6 13.71 -18.11 17.87
CA PHE A 6 13.06 -18.20 16.56
C PHE A 6 11.53 -17.90 16.54
N PRO A 7 10.72 -18.35 17.52
CA PRO A 7 9.30 -17.97 17.60
C PRO A 7 9.08 -16.47 17.80
N LEU A 8 9.91 -15.77 18.59
CA LEU A 8 9.75 -14.34 18.87
C LEU A 8 10.11 -13.48 17.65
N ALA A 9 11.14 -13.87 16.89
CA ALA A 9 11.52 -13.20 15.66
C ALA A 9 10.42 -13.29 14.58
N SER A 10 9.78 -14.46 14.47
CA SER A 10 8.65 -14.69 13.56
C SER A 10 7.41 -13.89 13.96
N LEU A 11 7.12 -13.80 15.27
CA LEU A 11 6.01 -12.98 15.79
C LEU A 11 6.22 -11.49 15.53
N LEU A 12 7.44 -10.97 15.76
CA LEU A 12 7.77 -9.56 15.53
C LEU A 12 7.70 -9.20 14.04
N ALA A 13 8.25 -10.06 13.17
CA ALA A 13 8.17 -9.90 11.72
C ALA A 13 6.73 -9.93 11.22
N GLY A 14 5.92 -10.87 11.72
CA GLY A 14 4.50 -10.96 11.41
C GLY A 14 3.74 -9.70 11.81
N ALA A 15 3.89 -9.23 13.05
CA ALA A 15 3.25 -8.02 13.54
C ALA A 15 3.64 -6.78 12.72
N PHE A 16 4.91 -6.67 12.33
CA PHE A 16 5.39 -5.59 11.50
C PHE A 16 4.81 -5.63 10.07
N ILE A 17 4.74 -6.81 9.44
CA ILE A 17 4.10 -6.97 8.13
C ILE A 17 2.62 -6.62 8.22
N THR A 18 1.92 -7.03 9.27
CA THR A 18 0.52 -6.64 9.52
C THR A 18 0.37 -5.12 9.65
N LEU A 19 1.29 -4.45 10.35
CA LEU A 19 1.34 -2.98 10.40
C LEU A 19 1.52 -2.38 9.00
N LEU A 20 2.42 -2.92 8.18
CA LEU A 20 2.61 -2.45 6.80
C LEU A 20 1.36 -2.67 5.93
N CYS A 21 0.58 -3.73 6.16
CA CYS A 21 -0.72 -3.93 5.51
C CYS A 21 -1.73 -2.84 5.90
N PHE A 22 -1.79 -2.45 7.18
CA PHE A 22 -2.63 -1.33 7.61
C PHE A 22 -2.17 -0.01 7.01
N VAL A 23 -0.87 0.21 6.91
CA VAL A 23 -0.31 1.39 6.23
C VAL A 23 -0.70 1.39 4.76
N LEU A 24 -0.71 0.24 4.07
CA LEU A 24 -1.16 0.16 2.68
C LEU A 24 -2.61 0.65 2.52
N MET A 25 -3.48 0.41 3.50
CA MET A 25 -4.86 0.91 3.48
C MET A 25 -4.94 2.44 3.53
N LEU A 26 -3.89 3.13 4.00
CA LEU A 26 -3.83 4.60 3.98
C LEU A 26 -3.88 5.17 2.54
N ASN A 27 -3.47 4.40 1.53
CA ASN A 27 -3.62 4.80 0.12
C ASN A 27 -5.10 5.02 -0.27
N VAL A 28 -6.04 4.29 0.35
CA VAL A 28 -7.49 4.45 0.10
C VAL A 28 -7.97 5.83 0.51
N PHE A 29 -7.37 6.40 1.55
CA PHE A 29 -7.68 7.74 2.04
C PHE A 29 -6.94 8.84 1.25
N GLY A 30 -6.12 8.47 0.26
CA GLY A 30 -5.31 9.41 -0.51
C GLY A 30 -4.07 9.93 0.22
N LEU A 31 -3.66 9.28 1.32
CA LEU A 31 -2.44 9.61 2.02
C LEU A 31 -1.21 9.05 1.29
N PRO A 32 -0.01 9.64 1.48
CA PRO A 32 1.24 9.17 0.88
C PRO A 32 1.76 7.88 1.57
N ALA A 33 0.95 6.82 1.58
CA ALA A 33 1.21 5.61 2.35
C ALA A 33 2.48 4.86 1.92
N ASN A 34 2.80 4.89 0.62
CA ASN A 34 4.01 4.25 0.08
C ASN A 34 5.29 4.88 0.67
N TRP A 35 5.26 6.18 1.00
CA TRP A 35 6.34 6.88 1.69
C TRP A 35 6.42 6.52 3.17
N VAL A 36 5.26 6.40 3.83
CA VAL A 36 5.19 5.93 5.23
C VAL A 36 5.72 4.50 5.33
N MET A 37 5.36 3.63 4.40
CA MET A 37 5.87 2.26 4.30
C MET A 37 7.39 2.26 4.14
N LEU A 38 7.94 3.06 3.22
CA LEU A 38 9.40 3.24 3.05
C LEU A 38 10.09 3.65 4.35
N GLY A 39 9.52 4.63 5.07
CA GLY A 39 10.04 5.11 6.35
C GLY A 39 10.04 4.02 7.42
N LEU A 40 8.94 3.28 7.56
CA LEU A 40 8.86 2.16 8.50
C LEU A 40 9.85 1.05 8.17
N VAL A 41 9.95 0.68 6.90
CA VAL A 41 10.93 -0.32 6.43
C VAL A 41 12.37 0.15 6.71
N ALA A 42 12.63 1.47 6.66
CA ALA A 42 13.94 2.03 7.01
C ALA A 42 14.22 1.97 8.50
N LEU A 43 13.21 2.28 9.33
CA LEU A 43 13.28 2.12 10.78
C LEU A 43 13.53 0.66 11.18
N TRP A 44 12.90 -0.29 10.49
CA TRP A 44 13.15 -1.72 10.70
C TRP A 44 14.62 -2.07 10.42
N LYS A 45 15.18 -1.59 9.31
CA LYS A 45 16.60 -1.79 8.97
C LYS A 45 17.54 -1.18 10.03
N MET A 46 17.22 0.00 10.56
CA MET A 46 18.00 0.64 11.62
C MET A 46 17.94 -0.13 12.94
N ALA A 47 16.76 -0.64 13.31
CA ALA A 47 16.57 -1.44 14.51
C ALA A 47 17.21 -2.84 14.40
N HIS A 48 17.37 -3.37 13.17
CA HIS A 48 17.95 -4.70 12.92
C HIS A 48 19.07 -4.63 11.86
N PRO A 49 20.29 -4.17 12.22
CA PRO A 49 21.40 -4.01 11.27
C PRO A 49 21.90 -5.31 10.62
N ALA A 50 21.53 -6.47 11.17
CA ALA A 50 21.97 -7.78 10.69
C ALA A 50 21.31 -8.25 9.38
N SER A 51 20.39 -7.47 8.79
CA SER A 51 19.79 -7.79 7.50
C SER A 51 20.69 -7.31 6.34
N GLU A 52 21.73 -8.08 5.99
CA GLU A 52 22.56 -7.82 4.80
C GLU A 52 21.77 -7.84 3.47
N SER A 53 20.51 -8.27 3.49
CA SER A 53 19.64 -8.40 2.32
C SER A 53 19.01 -7.08 1.82
N MET A 54 19.29 -5.92 2.44
CA MET A 54 18.72 -4.61 2.03
C MET A 54 19.79 -3.68 1.43
N THR A 55 20.35 -4.11 0.31
CA THR A 55 21.35 -3.40 -0.51
C THR A 55 20.82 -2.05 -1.02
N ALA A 56 21.71 -1.12 -1.40
CA ALA A 56 21.35 0.17 -1.97
C ALA A 56 20.35 0.07 -3.15
N TRP A 57 20.48 -0.96 -4.00
CA TRP A 57 19.56 -1.22 -5.11
C TRP A 57 18.12 -1.50 -4.69
N PHE A 58 17.90 -2.14 -3.54
CA PHE A 58 16.55 -2.34 -3.00
C PHE A 58 15.89 -0.99 -2.69
N TRP A 59 16.63 -0.06 -2.10
CA TRP A 59 16.14 1.29 -1.78
C TRP A 59 15.84 2.10 -3.02
N VAL A 60 16.73 2.06 -4.03
CA VAL A 60 16.51 2.70 -5.33
C VAL A 60 15.22 2.18 -5.98
N MET A 61 15.03 0.86 -6.00
CA MET A 61 13.82 0.25 -6.54
C MET A 61 12.56 0.65 -5.76
N MET A 62 12.61 0.62 -4.43
CA MET A 62 11.46 0.98 -3.58
C MET A 62 11.06 2.46 -3.73
N VAL A 63 12.04 3.37 -3.78
CA VAL A 63 11.80 4.79 -4.06
C VAL A 63 11.27 4.98 -5.48
N GLY A 64 11.82 4.26 -6.46
CA GLY A 64 11.32 4.26 -7.83
C GLY A 64 9.86 3.81 -7.92
N LEU A 65 9.49 2.72 -7.25
CA LEU A 65 8.11 2.25 -7.17
C LEU A 65 7.21 3.28 -6.48
N ALA A 66 7.61 3.86 -5.35
CA ALA A 66 6.84 4.88 -4.67
C ALA A 66 6.56 6.10 -5.58
N LEU A 67 7.59 6.58 -6.29
CA LEU A 67 7.46 7.66 -7.26
C LEU A 67 6.54 7.31 -8.42
N VAL A 68 6.65 6.09 -8.97
CA VAL A 68 5.75 5.62 -10.04
C VAL A 68 4.31 5.55 -9.53
N GLY A 69 4.08 5.11 -8.29
CA GLY A 69 2.75 5.09 -7.68
C GLY A 69 2.11 6.47 -7.59
N GLU A 70 2.86 7.46 -7.09
CA GLU A 70 2.40 8.85 -7.03
C GLU A 70 2.19 9.43 -8.44
N ALA A 71 3.11 9.18 -9.37
CA ALA A 71 3.02 9.65 -10.74
C ALA A 71 1.82 9.05 -11.49
N LEU A 72 1.48 7.78 -11.25
CA LEU A 72 0.30 7.15 -11.82
C LEU A 72 -0.99 7.71 -11.19
N GLU A 73 -1.03 7.96 -9.89
CA GLU A 73 -2.21 8.55 -9.25
C GLU A 73 -2.49 9.96 -9.79
N LEU A 74 -1.46 10.80 -9.87
CA LEU A 74 -1.58 12.16 -10.40
C LEU A 74 -1.81 12.15 -11.91
N GLY A 75 -1.08 11.30 -12.64
CA GLY A 75 -1.17 11.15 -14.09
C GLY A 75 -2.55 10.68 -14.53
N MET A 76 -3.13 9.67 -13.87
CA MET A 76 -4.47 9.18 -14.19
C MET A 76 -5.55 10.22 -13.92
N GLN A 77 -5.43 10.98 -12.82
CA GLN A 77 -6.33 12.11 -12.54
C GLN A 77 -6.25 13.17 -13.64
N ILE A 78 -5.05 13.57 -14.07
CA ILE A 78 -4.86 14.58 -15.12
C ILE A 78 -5.33 14.08 -16.49
N VAL A 79 -4.95 12.87 -16.89
CA VAL A 79 -5.28 12.30 -18.21
C VAL A 79 -6.79 12.12 -18.35
N LYS A 80 -7.45 11.59 -17.32
CA LYS A 80 -8.92 11.44 -17.33
C LYS A 80 -9.61 12.79 -17.22
N ALA A 81 -9.15 13.70 -16.36
CA ALA A 81 -9.71 15.04 -16.30
C ALA A 81 -9.65 15.76 -17.67
N LYS A 82 -8.50 15.72 -18.36
CA LYS A 82 -8.34 16.33 -19.69
C LYS A 82 -9.20 15.67 -20.76
N ARG A 83 -9.28 14.33 -20.77
CA ARG A 83 -10.07 13.58 -21.77
C ARG A 83 -11.57 13.89 -21.69
N TYR A 84 -12.07 14.18 -20.50
CA TYR A 84 -13.46 14.52 -20.25
C TYR A 84 -13.70 16.05 -20.18
N GLY A 85 -12.70 16.86 -20.53
CA GLY A 85 -12.85 18.32 -20.63
C GLY A 85 -12.92 19.08 -19.30
N SER A 86 -12.50 18.48 -18.18
CA SER A 86 -12.44 19.15 -16.87
C SER A 86 -11.48 20.33 -16.91
N SER A 87 -11.89 21.47 -16.36
CA SER A 87 -11.01 22.63 -16.23
C SER A 87 -10.04 22.45 -15.06
N SER A 88 -8.92 23.18 -15.06
CA SER A 88 -7.93 23.10 -13.98
C SER A 88 -8.53 23.37 -12.60
N SER A 89 -9.49 24.30 -12.52
CA SER A 89 -10.21 24.60 -11.28
C SER A 89 -11.17 23.49 -10.89
N GLY A 90 -11.84 22.83 -11.85
CA GLY A 90 -12.71 21.68 -11.58
C GLY A 90 -11.93 20.48 -11.06
N THR A 91 -10.75 20.23 -11.61
CA THR A 91 -9.83 19.18 -11.11
C THR A 91 -9.36 19.49 -9.69
N PHE A 92 -9.01 20.74 -9.39
CA PHE A 92 -8.60 21.14 -8.04
C PHE A 92 -9.75 21.04 -7.03
N ALA A 93 -10.94 21.52 -7.39
CA ALA A 93 -12.14 21.40 -6.56
C ALA A 93 -12.54 19.93 -6.33
N GLY A 94 -12.38 19.08 -7.35
CA GLY A 94 -12.54 17.63 -7.21
C GLY A 94 -11.52 17.03 -6.25
N MET A 95 -10.26 17.44 -6.29
CA MET A 95 -9.24 16.95 -5.35
C MET A 95 -9.57 17.33 -3.89
N ILE A 96 -9.98 18.57 -3.64
CA ILE A 96 -10.44 19.01 -2.31
C ILE A 96 -11.69 18.25 -1.89
N GLY A 97 -12.66 18.11 -2.81
CA GLY A 97 -13.88 17.35 -2.58
C GLY A 97 -13.58 15.89 -2.24
N ALA A 98 -12.60 15.27 -2.89
CA ALA A 98 -12.19 13.90 -2.60
C ALA A 98 -11.61 13.77 -1.19
N ILE A 99 -10.77 14.70 -0.76
CA ILE A 99 -10.20 14.69 0.60
C ILE A 99 -11.31 14.90 1.63
N ALA A 100 -12.16 15.91 1.43
CA ALA A 100 -13.27 16.20 2.33
C ALA A 100 -14.25 15.02 2.42
N GLY A 101 -14.64 14.46 1.28
CA GLY A 101 -15.53 13.30 1.22
C GLY A 101 -14.91 12.06 1.85
N ALA A 102 -13.62 11.80 1.63
CA ALA A 102 -12.90 10.70 2.26
C ALA A 102 -12.91 10.83 3.79
N ILE A 103 -12.65 12.04 4.32
CA ILE A 103 -12.66 12.30 5.76
C ILE A 103 -14.08 12.15 6.35
N LEU A 104 -15.09 12.72 5.68
CA LEU A 104 -16.48 12.68 6.16
C LEU A 104 -17.05 11.27 6.19
N LEU A 105 -16.74 10.46 5.18
CA LEU A 105 -17.22 9.07 5.10
C LEU A 105 -16.22 8.04 5.65
N ALA A 106 -15.03 8.44 6.11
CA ALA A 106 -14.05 7.53 6.71
C ALA A 106 -14.61 6.68 7.88
N PRO A 107 -15.45 7.21 8.79
CA PRO A 107 -16.01 6.41 9.88
C PRO A 107 -16.96 5.29 9.42
N LEU A 108 -17.45 5.36 8.18
CA LEU A 108 -18.44 4.44 7.67
C LEU A 108 -17.78 3.13 7.16
N PHE A 109 -18.41 1.98 7.45
CA PHE A 109 -17.99 0.65 6.99
C PHE A 109 -16.49 0.33 7.26
N PHE A 110 -16.00 0.62 8.47
CA PHE A 110 -14.61 0.33 8.88
C PHE A 110 -13.55 0.93 7.93
N GLY A 111 -13.79 2.13 7.40
CA GLY A 111 -12.87 2.82 6.49
C GLY A 111 -13.16 2.64 5.00
N LEU A 112 -14.04 1.70 4.61
CA LEU A 112 -14.49 1.57 3.22
C LEU A 112 -15.26 2.80 2.74
N GLY A 113 -15.94 3.50 3.65
CA GLY A 113 -16.61 4.75 3.34
C GLY A 113 -15.65 5.84 2.85
N ALA A 114 -14.36 5.79 3.19
CA ALA A 114 -13.38 6.74 2.68
C ALA A 114 -13.19 6.64 1.16
N LEU A 115 -13.21 5.43 0.60
CA LEU A 115 -13.11 5.25 -0.86
C LEU A 115 -14.34 5.84 -1.56
N ILE A 116 -15.53 5.53 -1.03
CA ILE A 116 -16.79 6.04 -1.56
C ILE A 116 -16.82 7.56 -1.45
N GLY A 117 -16.41 8.10 -0.31
CA GLY A 117 -16.30 9.53 -0.06
C GLY A 117 -15.28 10.23 -0.95
N ALA A 118 -14.13 9.61 -1.20
CA ALA A 118 -13.13 10.15 -2.12
C ALA A 118 -13.68 10.23 -3.55
N VAL A 119 -14.35 9.19 -4.00
CA VAL A 119 -14.90 9.10 -5.36
C VAL A 119 -16.10 10.04 -5.54
N ALA A 120 -17.05 10.02 -4.61
CA ALA A 120 -18.22 10.89 -4.63
C ALA A 120 -17.81 12.35 -4.43
N GLY A 121 -16.90 12.62 -3.51
CA GLY A 121 -16.35 13.94 -3.26
C GLY A 121 -15.61 14.52 -4.47
N ALA A 122 -14.83 13.70 -5.19
CA ALA A 122 -14.18 14.10 -6.44
C ALA A 122 -15.20 14.53 -7.50
N TRP A 123 -16.28 13.76 -7.63
CA TRP A 123 -17.36 14.04 -8.57
C TRP A 123 -18.12 15.32 -8.20
N ILE A 124 -18.60 15.42 -6.95
CA ILE A 124 -19.37 16.59 -6.47
C ILE A 124 -18.52 17.86 -6.56
N GLY A 125 -17.27 17.82 -6.09
CA GLY A 125 -16.39 18.98 -6.09
C GLY A 125 -16.10 19.50 -7.50
N CYS A 126 -15.83 18.59 -8.44
CA CYS A 126 -15.64 18.94 -9.84
C CYS A 126 -16.93 19.48 -10.47
N PHE A 127 -18.06 18.77 -10.28
CA PHE A 127 -19.35 19.14 -10.84
C PHE A 127 -19.81 20.54 -10.38
N VAL A 128 -19.77 20.81 -9.08
CA VAL A 128 -20.17 22.10 -8.50
C VAL A 128 -19.29 23.22 -9.05
N MET A 129 -17.98 22.99 -9.19
CA MET A 129 -17.07 24.00 -9.72
C MET A 129 -17.29 24.28 -11.22
N GLU A 130 -17.49 23.26 -12.04
CA GLU A 130 -17.76 23.46 -13.48
C GLU A 130 -19.12 24.14 -13.72
N MET A 131 -20.14 23.78 -12.92
CA MET A 131 -21.44 24.45 -12.92
C MET A 131 -21.33 25.92 -12.48
N ALA A 132 -20.54 26.22 -11.44
CA ALA A 132 -20.30 27.58 -10.99
C ALA A 132 -19.59 28.46 -12.05
N LYS A 133 -18.87 27.83 -12.99
CA LYS A 133 -18.25 28.51 -14.14
C LYS A 133 -19.21 28.72 -15.30
N GLY A 134 -20.47 28.35 -15.17
CA GLY A 134 -21.50 28.52 -16.19
C GLY A 134 -21.41 27.53 -17.34
N ARG A 135 -20.68 26.41 -17.17
CA ARG A 135 -20.61 25.37 -18.21
C ARG A 135 -21.92 24.61 -18.31
N PRO A 136 -22.29 24.15 -19.52
CA PRO A 136 -23.53 23.40 -19.71
C PRO A 136 -23.50 22.10 -18.89
N LEU A 137 -24.68 21.72 -18.37
CA LEU A 137 -24.84 20.58 -17.45
C LEU A 137 -24.17 19.30 -17.96
N ARG A 138 -24.28 19.00 -19.26
CA ARG A 138 -23.68 17.81 -19.88
C ARG A 138 -22.15 17.83 -19.79
N GLU A 139 -21.51 18.94 -20.12
CA GLU A 139 -20.05 19.07 -20.01
C GLU A 139 -19.58 18.96 -18.55
N SER A 140 -20.31 19.56 -17.62
CA SER A 140 -19.99 19.50 -16.19
C SER A 140 -20.09 18.08 -15.63
N LEU A 141 -21.10 17.31 -16.07
CA LEU A 141 -21.24 15.89 -15.71
C LEU A 141 -20.10 15.04 -16.29
N ASP A 142 -19.78 15.22 -17.57
CA ASP A 142 -18.68 14.50 -18.21
C ASP A 142 -17.35 14.78 -17.50
N ALA A 143 -17.06 16.05 -17.20
CA ALA A 143 -15.88 16.46 -16.44
C ALA A 143 -15.82 15.80 -15.05
N ALA A 144 -16.94 15.81 -14.32
CA ALA A 144 -17.04 15.19 -13.00
C ALA A 144 -16.85 13.66 -13.05
N PHE A 145 -17.37 12.99 -14.09
CA PHE A 145 -17.10 11.56 -14.34
C PHE A 145 -15.61 11.32 -14.61
N GLY A 146 -14.96 12.19 -15.40
CA GLY A 146 -13.52 12.14 -15.62
C GLY A 146 -12.71 12.25 -14.34
N ALA A 147 -13.09 13.16 -13.43
CA ALA A 147 -12.46 13.33 -12.12
C ALA A 147 -12.65 12.09 -11.23
N MET A 148 -13.87 11.55 -11.15
CA MET A 148 -14.20 10.31 -10.44
C MET A 148 -13.37 9.13 -10.93
N VAL A 149 -13.36 8.88 -12.25
CA VAL A 149 -12.65 7.74 -12.85
C VAL A 149 -11.15 7.90 -12.71
N GLY A 150 -10.62 9.12 -12.87
CA GLY A 150 -9.22 9.43 -12.66
C GLY A 150 -8.79 9.14 -11.22
N ARG A 151 -9.60 9.53 -10.24
CA ARG A 151 -9.37 9.26 -8.82
C ARG A 151 -9.36 7.77 -8.52
N PHE A 152 -10.41 7.05 -8.93
CA PHE A 152 -10.53 5.61 -8.67
C PHE A 152 -9.38 4.81 -9.28
N LEU A 153 -9.10 4.99 -10.58
CA LEU A 153 -8.04 4.27 -11.26
C LEU A 153 -6.65 4.63 -10.71
N GLY A 154 -6.43 5.90 -10.37
CA GLY A 154 -5.19 6.35 -9.73
C GLY A 154 -4.94 5.65 -8.39
N THR A 155 -5.96 5.59 -7.53
CA THR A 155 -5.88 4.89 -6.23
C THR A 155 -5.63 3.40 -6.42
N VAL A 156 -6.31 2.74 -7.37
CA VAL A 156 -6.09 1.29 -7.65
C VAL A 156 -4.65 1.03 -8.11
N CYS A 157 -4.13 1.81 -9.06
CA CYS A 157 -2.74 1.66 -9.51
C CYS A 157 -1.74 1.89 -8.38
N LYS A 158 -1.95 2.92 -7.55
CA LYS A 158 -1.10 3.23 -6.41
C LYS A 158 -1.13 2.14 -5.34
N CYS A 159 -2.30 1.61 -5.02
CA CYS A 159 -2.47 0.47 -4.13
C CYS A 159 -1.78 -0.78 -4.67
N GLY A 160 -1.88 -1.06 -5.98
CA GLY A 160 -1.18 -2.19 -6.61
C GLY A 160 0.33 -2.10 -6.47
N ILE A 161 0.89 -0.90 -6.68
CA ILE A 161 2.33 -0.63 -6.49
C ILE A 161 2.73 -0.76 -5.02
N GLY A 162 1.92 -0.20 -4.10
CA GLY A 162 2.15 -0.37 -2.67
C GLY A 162 2.10 -1.84 -2.23
N GLY A 163 1.23 -2.66 -2.85
CA GLY A 163 1.18 -4.11 -2.65
C GLY A 163 2.46 -4.80 -3.12
N ALA A 164 3.02 -4.39 -4.27
CA ALA A 164 4.31 -4.89 -4.73
C ALA A 164 5.46 -4.50 -3.77
N MET A 165 5.47 -3.25 -3.28
CA MET A 165 6.42 -2.79 -2.26
C MET A 165 6.31 -3.60 -0.97
N LEU A 166 5.09 -3.86 -0.51
CA LEU A 166 4.81 -4.69 0.67
C LEU A 166 5.32 -6.11 0.48
N ALA A 167 5.05 -6.75 -0.66
CA ALA A 167 5.52 -8.10 -0.96
C ALA A 167 7.06 -8.18 -0.97
N LEU A 168 7.71 -7.20 -1.58
CA LEU A 168 9.17 -7.09 -1.59
C LEU A 168 9.73 -6.89 -0.18
N ALA A 169 9.13 -6.00 0.62
CA ALA A 169 9.54 -5.78 2.00
C ALA A 169 9.34 -7.05 2.85
N ALA A 170 8.17 -7.68 2.77
CA ALA A 170 7.85 -8.92 3.49
C ALA A 170 8.84 -10.04 3.17
N SER A 171 9.22 -10.21 1.89
CA SER A 171 10.21 -11.22 1.48
C SER A 171 11.60 -11.03 2.08
N ARG A 172 11.94 -9.81 2.51
CA ARG A 172 13.23 -9.46 3.13
C ARG A 172 13.17 -9.38 4.66
N ILE A 173 11.99 -9.09 5.21
CA ILE A 173 11.75 -9.03 6.65
C ILE A 173 11.51 -10.43 7.23
N TRP A 174 10.89 -11.32 6.45
CA TRP A 174 10.58 -12.67 6.91
C TRP A 174 11.87 -13.45 7.25
N PRO A 175 11.99 -13.99 8.48
CA PRO A 175 13.13 -14.81 8.86
C PRO A 175 13.24 -16.01 7.93
N LYS A 176 14.38 -16.18 7.26
CA LYS A 176 14.64 -17.42 6.53
C LYS A 176 14.88 -18.54 7.54
N PRO A 177 14.37 -19.76 7.30
CA PRO A 177 14.75 -20.92 8.10
C PRO A 177 16.28 -21.05 8.12
N PRO A 178 16.90 -21.46 9.23
CA PRO A 178 18.33 -21.73 9.27
C PRO A 178 18.67 -22.80 8.21
N THR A 179 19.33 -22.41 7.13
CA THR A 179 19.94 -23.38 6.19
C THR A 179 21.24 -23.85 6.81
N GLY A 180 21.15 -24.75 7.79
CA GLY A 180 22.28 -25.15 8.61
C GLY A 180 21.88 -25.94 9.86
N GLY A 181 21.18 -27.04 9.66
CA GLY A 181 20.95 -28.12 10.62
C GLY A 181 20.55 -29.32 9.78
N GLY A 182 21.52 -30.21 9.50
CA GLY A 182 21.37 -31.27 8.50
C GLY A 182 20.21 -32.19 8.82
N LEU A 183 19.29 -32.34 7.88
CA LEU A 183 18.59 -33.61 7.72
C LEU A 183 19.51 -34.48 6.86
N THR A 184 20.51 -35.09 7.50
CA THR A 184 21.13 -36.27 6.89
C THR A 184 20.04 -37.37 6.89
N PRO A 185 19.88 -38.16 5.82
CA PRO A 185 18.74 -39.07 5.64
C PRO A 185 18.63 -40.24 6.65
N ASP A 186 19.46 -40.26 7.69
CA ASP A 186 19.57 -41.27 8.74
C ASP A 186 18.82 -40.93 10.05
N GLU A 187 18.30 -39.70 10.21
CA GLU A 187 17.45 -39.34 11.36
C GLU A 187 16.09 -40.05 11.49
N PRO A 188 15.38 -40.53 10.43
CA PRO A 188 14.12 -41.23 10.67
C PRO A 188 14.35 -42.58 11.39
N LEU A 189 15.51 -43.22 11.22
CA LEU A 189 15.81 -44.48 11.88
C LEU A 189 16.25 -44.29 13.33
N GLN A 190 17.02 -43.25 13.63
CA GLN A 190 17.43 -42.89 15.00
C GLN A 190 16.23 -42.44 15.85
N LEU A 191 15.29 -41.70 15.26
CA LEU A 191 14.05 -41.31 15.94
C LEU A 191 13.14 -42.52 16.24
N VAL A 192 13.06 -43.48 15.31
CA VAL A 192 12.34 -44.74 15.51
C VAL A 192 13.04 -45.63 16.55
N MET A 193 14.38 -45.69 16.55
CA MET A 193 15.15 -46.45 17.55
C MET A 193 15.10 -45.80 18.94
N ALA A 194 15.09 -44.48 19.04
CA ALA A 194 14.94 -43.76 20.32
C ALA A 194 13.51 -43.89 20.88
N LEU A 195 12.49 -43.88 20.02
CA LEU A 195 11.10 -44.15 20.43
C LEU A 195 10.88 -45.63 20.76
N ALA A 196 11.58 -46.57 20.12
CA ALA A 196 11.51 -48.00 20.43
C ALA A 196 12.32 -48.38 21.69
N GLY A 197 13.44 -47.69 21.96
CA GLY A 197 14.27 -47.92 23.14
C GLY A 197 13.71 -47.34 24.44
N GLY A 198 12.72 -46.44 24.36
CA GLY A 198 12.01 -45.88 25.51
C GLY A 198 10.85 -46.74 26.05
N PHE A 199 10.58 -47.90 25.45
CA PHE A 199 9.48 -48.81 25.80
C PHE A 199 9.92 -50.21 26.29
N CYS A 200 11.19 -50.37 26.69
CA CYS A 200 11.65 -51.56 27.42
C CYS A 200 12.17 -51.19 28.81
#